data_AF-A0A9E3D8F5-F1
#
_entry.id   AF-A0A9E3D8F5-F1
#
_cell.length_a   1.000
_cell.length_b   1.000
_cell.length_c   1.000
_cell.angle_alpha   90.00
_cell.angle_beta   90.00
_cell.angle_gamma   90.00
#
_symmetry.space_group_name_H-M   'P 1'
#
loop_
_entity.id
_entity.type
_entity.pdbx_description
1 polymer ?
#
loop_
_entity_poly.entity_id
_entity_poly.type
_entity_poly.pdbx_seq_one_letter_code
_entity_poly.pdbx_strand_id
1 'polypeptide(L)'
;YPCDALLDPDAALATTVHAIVTPEAIVIASDGTVLYRGRIDDQYVSVGRKRFAATTHELRDVLSEIAADKSVTIASMPAVGCAIRSAASTQASP
;
A
#
# COMPACT_ATOMS: atom_id res chain seq x y z
N TYR A 1 -0.75 5.47 18.10
CA TYR A 1 -0.92 4.13 17.51
C TYR A 1 0.46 3.57 17.22
N PRO A 2 1.03 2.71 18.06
CA PRO A 2 2.25 2.01 17.71
C PRO A 2 1.87 0.91 16.71
N CYS A 3 2.24 1.11 15.44
CA CYS A 3 2.31 0.04 14.47
C CYS A 3 3.77 -0.41 14.44
N ASP A 4 4.03 -1.71 14.50
CA ASP A 4 5.38 -2.22 14.39
C ASP A 4 5.92 -1.98 12.98
N ALA A 5 7.14 -1.43 12.90
CA ALA A 5 7.88 -1.36 11.65
C ALA A 5 8.72 -2.64 11.53
N LEU A 6 8.33 -3.52 10.62
CA LEU A 6 9.08 -4.74 10.30
C LEU A 6 10.02 -4.46 9.12
N LEU A 7 11.31 -4.76 9.28
CA LEU A 7 12.25 -4.78 8.16
C LEU A 7 12.00 -6.04 7.31
N ASP A 8 11.92 -5.87 5.99
CA ASP A 8 11.78 -6.95 5.00
C ASP A 8 13.04 -7.01 4.10
N PRO A 9 14.16 -7.60 4.57
CA PRO A 9 15.45 -7.53 3.88
C PRO A 9 15.44 -8.18 2.49
N ASP A 10 14.66 -9.26 2.34
CA ASP A 10 14.60 -10.06 1.12
C ASP A 10 13.42 -9.67 0.22
N ALA A 11 12.69 -8.59 0.57
CA ALA A 11 11.45 -8.19 -0.08
C ALA A 11 10.42 -9.34 -0.17
N ALA A 12 10.47 -10.31 0.74
CA ALA A 12 9.65 -11.52 0.70
C ALA A 12 8.19 -11.20 1.01
N LEU A 13 7.95 -10.33 1.99
CA LEU A 13 6.61 -9.87 2.33
C LEU A 13 6.04 -9.00 1.20
N ALA A 14 6.82 -8.02 0.73
CA ALA A 14 6.42 -7.16 -0.39
C ALA A 14 6.08 -7.98 -1.66
N THR A 15 6.87 -9.00 -1.97
CA THR A 15 6.63 -9.90 -3.11
C THR A 15 5.36 -10.73 -2.91
N THR A 16 5.15 -11.27 -1.70
CA THR A 16 3.99 -12.11 -1.37
C THR A 16 2.67 -11.34 -1.51
N VAL A 17 2.64 -10.07 -1.07
CA VAL A 17 1.44 -9.22 -1.18
C VAL A 17 1.39 -8.44 -2.50
N HIS A 18 2.36 -8.66 -3.39
CA HIS A 18 2.55 -7.95 -4.65
C HIS A 18 2.54 -6.42 -4.50
N ALA A 19 3.19 -5.91 -3.46
CA ALA A 19 3.45 -4.49 -3.32
C ALA A 19 4.50 -4.06 -4.35
N ILE A 20 4.25 -2.95 -5.04
CA ILE A 20 5.10 -2.50 -6.16
C ILE A 20 5.65 -1.08 -5.96
N VAL A 21 5.05 -0.29 -5.08
CA VAL A 21 5.37 1.13 -4.92
C VAL A 21 5.30 1.57 -3.46
N THR A 22 6.07 2.58 -3.07
CA THR A 22 5.98 3.20 -1.74
C THR A 22 5.63 4.69 -1.85
N PRO A 23 4.59 5.17 -1.16
CA PRO A 23 3.70 4.42 -0.26
C PRO A 23 2.58 3.65 -1.00
N GLU A 24 2.26 2.45 -0.52
CA GLU A 24 1.13 1.61 -0.94
C GLU A 24 0.57 0.89 0.29
N ALA A 25 -0.76 0.78 0.38
CA ALA A 25 -1.47 0.07 1.44
C ALA A 25 -2.15 -1.18 0.86
N ILE A 26 -2.01 -2.29 1.58
CA ILE A 26 -2.70 -3.55 1.28
C ILE A 26 -3.45 -4.00 2.54
N VAL A 27 -4.77 -4.20 2.43
CA VAL A 27 -5.62 -4.72 3.52
C VAL A 27 -5.98 -6.16 3.18
N ILE A 28 -5.66 -7.07 4.10
CA ILE A 28 -5.83 -8.51 3.94
C ILE A 28 -6.78 -9.03 5.03
N ALA A 29 -7.81 -9.76 4.64
CA ALA A 29 -8.72 -10.44 5.54
C ALA A 29 -8.07 -11.65 6.22
N SER A 30 -8.70 -12.18 7.27
CA SER A 30 -8.20 -13.34 8.01
C SER A 30 -8.09 -14.62 7.17
N ASP A 31 -8.86 -14.72 6.08
CA ASP A 31 -8.80 -15.83 5.12
C ASP A 31 -7.75 -15.64 4.01
N GLY A 32 -6.97 -14.54 4.06
CA GLY A 32 -5.96 -14.20 3.06
C GLY A 32 -6.48 -13.38 1.88
N THR A 33 -7.78 -13.06 1.83
CA THR A 33 -8.34 -12.24 0.75
C THR A 33 -7.84 -10.81 0.83
N VAL A 34 -7.35 -10.26 -0.29
CA VAL A 34 -7.01 -8.84 -0.39
C VAL A 34 -8.31 -8.03 -0.54
N LEU A 35 -8.67 -7.29 0.50
CA LEU A 35 -9.86 -6.43 0.52
C LEU A 35 -9.61 -5.06 -0.10
N TYR A 36 -8.36 -4.58 -0.03
CA TYR A 36 -7.95 -3.31 -0.60
C TYR A 36 -6.49 -3.33 -1.02
N ARG A 37 -6.19 -2.70 -2.16
CA ARG A 37 -4.82 -2.35 -2.57
C ARG A 37 -4.77 -0.97 -3.19
N GLY A 38 -4.01 -0.06 -2.62
CA GLY A 38 -3.86 1.25 -3.24
C GLY A 38 -3.15 2.31 -2.42
N ARG A 39 -3.37 3.57 -2.81
CA ARG A 39 -2.87 4.73 -2.07
C ARG A 39 -3.49 4.81 -0.67
N ILE A 40 -2.79 5.48 0.24
CA ILE A 40 -3.32 5.77 1.58
C ILE A 40 -4.36 6.90 1.49
N ASP A 41 -4.01 7.94 0.74
CA ASP A 41 -4.76 9.17 0.50
C ASP A 41 -4.29 9.81 -0.84
N ASP A 42 -4.86 10.96 -1.23
CA ASP A 42 -4.45 11.70 -2.43
C ASP A 42 -3.30 12.72 -2.18
N GLN A 43 -2.59 12.63 -1.05
CA GLN A 43 -1.55 13.61 -0.73
C GLN A 43 -0.39 13.54 -1.72
N TYR A 44 -0.07 12.37 -2.28
CA TYR A 44 0.91 12.20 -3.36
C TYR A 44 0.24 12.25 -4.73
N VAL A 45 0.58 13.26 -5.53
CA VAL A 45 -0.01 13.49 -6.87
C VAL A 45 0.83 12.87 -7.97
N SER A 46 2.15 12.96 -7.82
CA SER A 46 3.15 12.29 -8.65
C SER A 46 4.39 12.03 -7.80
N VAL A 47 5.35 11.26 -8.31
CA VAL A 47 6.65 11.05 -7.65
C VAL A 47 7.29 12.42 -7.36
N GLY A 48 7.68 12.65 -6.10
CA GLY A 48 8.26 13.92 -5.64
C GLY A 48 7.29 15.10 -5.53
N ARG A 49 6.00 14.93 -5.84
CA ARG A 49 5.00 16.00 -5.76
C ARG A 49 3.90 15.66 -4.76
N LYS A 50 3.84 16.47 -3.71
CA LYS A 50 2.93 16.30 -2.58
C LYS A 50 2.02 17.51 -2.39
N ARG A 51 0.77 17.28 -2.02
CA ARG A 51 -0.15 18.32 -1.53
C ARG A 51 0.22 18.74 -0.12
N PHE A 52 -0.15 19.96 0.26
CA PHE A 52 -0.01 20.39 1.65
C PHE A 52 -0.82 19.49 2.59
N ALA A 53 -2.06 19.18 2.21
CA ALA A 53 -2.95 18.28 2.92
C ALA A 53 -3.64 17.31 1.95
N ALA A 54 -3.97 16.11 2.44
CA ALA A 54 -4.87 15.20 1.76
C ALA A 54 -6.29 15.79 1.72
N THR A 55 -7.02 15.50 0.66
CA THR A 55 -8.43 15.84 0.46
C THR A 55 -9.32 14.61 0.42
N THR A 56 -8.77 13.43 0.10
CA THR A 56 -9.45 12.13 0.18
C THR A 56 -8.59 11.15 0.98
N HIS A 57 -9.20 10.14 1.60
CA HIS A 57 -8.53 9.24 2.54
C HIS A 57 -8.95 7.79 2.31
N GLU A 58 -8.62 7.22 1.15
CA GLU A 58 -9.15 5.93 0.72
C GLU A 58 -8.92 4.82 1.75
N LEU A 59 -7.72 4.70 2.31
CA LEU A 59 -7.44 3.67 3.30
C LEU A 59 -8.30 3.84 4.56
N ARG A 60 -8.52 5.08 5.02
CA ARG A 60 -9.36 5.35 6.20
C ARG A 60 -10.81 4.96 5.93
N ASP A 61 -11.31 5.31 4.76
CA ASP A 61 -12.70 5.06 4.38
C ASP A 61 -12.97 3.55 4.27
N VAL A 62 -12.08 2.83 3.58
CA VAL A 62 -12.10 1.36 3.48
C VAL A 62 -12.07 0.69 4.85
N LEU A 63 -11.15 1.10 5.73
CA LEU A 63 -11.06 0.51 7.08
C LEU A 63 -12.31 0.81 7.91
N SER A 64 -12.95 1.97 7.70
CA SER A 64 -14.20 2.34 8.38
C SER A 64 -15.38 1.52 7.88
N GLU A 65 -15.42 1.17 6.59
CA GLU A 65 -16.41 0.27 6.02
C GLU A 65 -16.27 -1.14 6.58
N ILE A 66 -15.05 -1.67 6.59
CA ILE A 66 -14.74 -3.01 7.15
C ILE A 66 -15.10 -3.06 8.64
N ALA A 67 -14.71 -2.06 9.42
CA ALA A 67 -15.02 -2.00 10.85
C ALA A 67 -16.53 -1.86 11.14
N ALA A 68 -17.32 -1.44 10.15
CA ALA A 68 -18.78 -1.34 10.23
C ALA A 68 -19.51 -2.54 9.60
N ASP A 69 -18.79 -3.63 9.31
CA ASP A 69 -19.30 -4.83 8.63
C ASP A 69 -19.96 -4.52 7.27
N LYS A 70 -19.49 -3.48 6.58
CA LYS A 70 -19.94 -3.11 5.23
C LYS A 70 -19.01 -3.68 4.17
N SER A 71 -19.57 -3.92 2.99
CA SER A 71 -18.77 -4.19 1.80
C SER A 71 -17.86 -3.00 1.48
N VAL A 72 -16.61 -3.30 1.13
CA VAL A 72 -15.63 -2.30 0.69
C VAL A 72 -16.09 -1.67 -0.62
N THR A 73 -16.27 -0.35 -0.64
CA THR A 73 -16.76 0.40 -1.81
C THR A 73 -15.68 0.51 -2.89
N ILE A 74 -14.42 0.64 -2.47
CA ILE A 74 -13.27 0.78 -3.38
C ILE A 74 -12.26 -0.30 -3.02
N ALA A 75 -12.13 -1.34 -3.86
CA ALA A 75 -11.16 -2.40 -3.66
C ALA A 75 -9.74 -2.02 -4.13
N SER A 76 -9.60 -0.99 -4.99
CA SER A 76 -8.28 -0.52 -5.41
C SER A 76 -8.27 0.94 -5.84
N MET A 77 -7.16 1.63 -5.56
CA MET A 77 -6.90 3.00 -6.03
C MET A 77 -5.40 3.16 -6.34
N PRO A 78 -4.99 3.71 -7.50
CA PRO A 78 -3.58 3.78 -7.87
C PRO A 78 -2.71 4.49 -6.82
N ALA A 79 -1.67 3.80 -6.37
CA ALA A 79 -0.64 4.33 -5.48
C ALA A 79 0.43 5.08 -6.28
N VAL A 80 0.95 6.17 -5.70
CA VAL A 80 1.93 7.04 -6.34
C VAL A 80 3.18 7.14 -5.47
N GLY A 81 4.32 6.73 -6.02
CA GLY A 81 5.57 6.77 -5.28
C GLY A 81 6.74 6.08 -5.98
N CYS A 82 7.78 5.78 -5.21
CA CYS A 82 8.97 5.11 -5.71
C CYS A 82 8.74 3.60 -5.79
N ALA A 83 9.25 2.95 -6.83
CA ALA A 83 9.12 1.49 -6.98
C ALA A 83 9.85 0.75 -5.85
N ILE A 84 9.25 -0.33 -5.35
CA ILE A 84 9.92 -1.26 -4.43
C ILE A 84 10.92 -2.08 -5.23
N ARG A 85 12.17 -2.13 -4.76
CA ARG A 85 13.20 -2.99 -5.37
C ARG A 85 12.97 -4.43 -4.91
N SER A 86 12.77 -5.34 -5.84
CA SER A 86 12.73 -6.78 -5.54
C SER A 86 14.14 -7.34 -5.37
N ALA A 87 14.33 -8.22 -4.38
CA ALA A 87 15.58 -8.97 -4.19
C ALA A 87 15.95 -9.86 -5.40
N ALA A 88 14.98 -10.19 -6.28
CA ALA A 88 15.22 -10.94 -7.51
C ALA A 88 16.00 -10.15 -8.58
N SER A 89 16.36 -8.89 -8.32
CA SER A 89 17.16 -8.04 -9.21
C SER A 89 18.59 -7.80 -8.70
N THR A 90 19.26 -8.85 -8.20
CA THR A 90 20.73 -8.86 -8.26
C THR A 90 21.12 -9.25 -9.68
N GLN A 91 21.01 -8.32 -10.63
CA GLN A 91 21.88 -8.36 -11.80
C GLN A 91 23.23 -7.80 -11.35
N ALA A 92 24.19 -8.71 -11.17
CA ALA A 92 25.59 -8.35 -11.22
C ALA A 92 25.87 -7.74 -12.60
N SER A 93 26.31 -6.48 -12.63
CA SER A 93 26.95 -5.90 -13.81
C SER A 93 28.46 -5.85 -13.58
N PRO A 94 29.27 -6.04 -14.64
CA PRO A 94 30.72 -6.20 -14.60
C PRO A 94 31.48 -4.91 -14.26
#